data_AF-A0A524IFR4-F1
#
_entry.id   AF-A0A524IFR4-F1
#
_cell.length_a   1.000
_cell.length_b   1.000
_cell.length_c   1.000
_cell.angle_alpha   90.00
_cell.angle_beta   90.00
_cell.angle_gamma   90.00
#
_symmetry.space_group_name_H-M   'P 1'
#
loop_
_entity.id
_entity.type
_entity.pdbx_description
1 polymer ?
#
loop_
_entity_poly.entity_id
_entity_poly.type
_entity_poly.pdbx_seq_one_letter_code
_entity_poly.pdbx_strand_id
1 'polypeptide(L)' 'MNKNVIVAQSGGPSPVINASLLGVAEACFDYPDRFGRVFAGWHGIEGILKEELIDLSA' A
#
# COMPACT_ATOMS: atom_id res chain seq x y z
N MET A 1 -17.88 7.93 2.36
CA MET A 1 -16.43 8.04 2.14
C MET A 1 -15.86 6.65 2.38
N ASN A 2 -15.18 6.07 1.39
CA ASN A 2 -14.68 4.71 1.49
C ASN A 2 -13.46 4.66 2.40
N LYS A 3 -13.22 3.50 3.02
CA LYS A 3 -12.09 3.34 3.94
C LYS A 3 -10.79 3.31 3.14
N ASN A 4 -9.84 4.13 3.53
CA ASN A 4 -8.51 4.12 2.95
C ASN A 4 -7.77 2.82 3.30
N VAL A 5 -6.79 2.47 2.48
CA VAL A 5 -5.95 1.29 2.65
C VAL A 5 -4.52 1.73 2.86
N ILE A 6 -3.81 1.04 3.76
CA ILE A 6 -2.37 1.18 3.93
C ILE A 6 -1.72 -0.19 3.73
N VAL A 7 -0.67 -0.24 2.92
CA VAL A 7 0.12 -1.45 2.66
C VAL A 7 1.60 -1.17 2.93
N ALA A 8 2.32 -2.11 3.50
CA ALA A 8 3.74 -1.99 3.75
C ALA A 8 4.40 -3.37 3.61
N GLN A 9 5.63 -3.37 3.09
CA GLN A 9 6.49 -4.55 3.08
C GLN A 9 7.34 -4.56 4.35
N SER A 10 7.59 -5.73 4.93
CA SER A 10 8.41 -5.89 6.13
C SER A 10 9.38 -7.06 5.95
N GLY A 11 10.54 -6.99 6.61
CA GLY A 11 11.63 -7.95 6.46
C GLY A 11 12.52 -7.68 5.25
N GLY A 12 13.34 -8.67 4.89
CA GLY A 12 14.23 -8.59 3.73
C GLY A 12 13.46 -8.69 2.40
N PRO A 13 13.92 -8.02 1.33
CA PRO A 13 13.27 -8.10 0.03
C PRO A 13 13.37 -9.50 -0.56
N SER A 14 12.39 -9.89 -1.37
CA SER A 14 12.42 -11.10 -2.18
C SER A 14 12.23 -10.76 -3.67
N PRO A 15 12.62 -11.64 -4.61
CA PRO A 15 12.47 -11.37 -6.04
C PRO A 15 11.03 -11.09 -6.50
N VAL A 16 10.02 -11.45 -5.70
CA VAL A 16 8.60 -11.38 -6.07
C VAL A 16 7.77 -10.47 -5.17
N ILE A 17 8.37 -9.83 -4.17
CA ILE A 17 7.62 -9.04 -3.18
C ILE A 17 6.83 -7.87 -3.81
N ASN A 18 7.33 -7.32 -4.91
CA ASN A 18 6.66 -6.26 -5.66
C ASN A 18 5.46 -6.75 -6.47
N ALA A 19 5.44 -8.02 -6.91
CA ALA A 19 4.28 -8.60 -7.55
C ALA A 19 3.11 -8.74 -6.56
N SER A 20 3.40 -9.11 -5.30
CA SER A 20 2.39 -9.11 -4.24
C SER A 20 1.86 -7.71 -3.93
N LEU A 21 2.74 -6.69 -3.88
CA LEU A 21 2.33 -5.29 -3.70
C LEU A 21 1.44 -4.81 -4.85
N LEU A 22 1.83 -5.12 -6.09
CA LEU A 22 1.04 -4.79 -7.29
C LEU A 22 -0.36 -5.40 -7.21
N GLY A 23 -0.48 -6.68 -6.87
CA GLY A 23 -1.79 -7.34 -6.74
C GLY A 23 -2.70 -6.70 -5.68
N VAL A 24 -2.15 -6.22 -4.56
CA VAL A 24 -2.91 -5.47 -3.56
C VAL A 24 -3.38 -4.12 -4.14
N ALA A 25 -2.50 -3.40 -4.82
CA ALA A 25 -2.82 -2.09 -5.39
C ALA A 25 -3.88 -2.20 -6.49
N GLU A 26 -3.70 -3.10 -7.46
CA GLU A 26 -4.67 -3.36 -8.54
C GLU A 26 -6.05 -3.73 -7.98
N ALA A 27 -6.10 -4.66 -7.02
CA ALA A 27 -7.37 -5.01 -6.39
C ALA A 27 -8.03 -3.81 -5.69
N CYS A 28 -7.27 -2.94 -5.02
CA CYS A 28 -7.87 -1.74 -4.41
C CYS A 28 -8.44 -0.78 -5.47
N PHE A 29 -7.74 -0.62 -6.60
CA PHE A 29 -8.16 0.26 -7.69
C PHE A 29 -9.34 -0.30 -8.51
N ASP A 30 -9.47 -1.62 -8.61
CA ASP A 30 -10.58 -2.30 -9.30
C ASP A 30 -11.91 -2.23 -8.53
N TYR A 31 -11.89 -1.98 -7.22
CA TYR A 31 -13.09 -1.86 -6.37
C TYR A 31 -13.18 -0.47 -5.70
N PRO A 32 -13.31 0.62 -6.48
CA PRO A 32 -13.34 1.99 -5.95
C PRO A 32 -14.61 2.29 -5.15
N ASP A 33 -15.65 1.46 -5.25
CA ASP A 33 -16.85 1.49 -4.43
C ASP A 33 -16.62 0.96 -3.01
N ARG A 34 -15.51 0.24 -2.78
CA ARG A 34 -15.15 -0.36 -1.49
C ARG A 34 -13.94 0.31 -0.83
N PHE A 35 -12.92 0.62 -1.61
CA PHE A 35 -11.64 1.15 -1.13
C PHE A 35 -11.47 2.63 -1.49
N GLY A 36 -10.98 3.41 -0.53
CA GLY A 36 -10.64 4.82 -0.70
C GLY A 36 -9.24 4.99 -1.27
N ARG A 37 -8.49 5.97 -0.74
CA ARG A 37 -7.08 6.17 -1.13
C ARG A 37 -6.22 5.00 -0.64
N VAL A 38 -5.24 4.64 -1.46
CA VAL A 38 -4.26 3.59 -1.18
C VAL A 38 -2.92 4.24 -0.89
N PHE A 39 -2.38 3.99 0.30
CA PHE A 39 -1.07 4.47 0.74
C PHE A 39 -0.09 3.33 0.93
N ALA A 40 1.19 3.57 0.65
CA ALA A 40 2.29 2.67 0.99
C ALA A 40 3.18 3.28 2.09
N GLY A 41 3.63 2.45 3.04
CA GLY A 41 4.60 2.87 4.06
C GLY A 41 6.02 2.89 3.51
N TRP A 42 6.69 4.05 3.55
CA TRP A 42 8.11 4.16 3.21
C TRP A 42 8.95 3.37 4.23
N HIS A 43 9.93 2.59 3.79
CA HIS A 43 10.70 1.70 4.69
C HIS A 43 9.83 0.75 5.57
N GLY A 44 8.64 0.36 5.10
CA GLY A 44 7.79 -0.60 5.80
C GLY A 44 7.06 0.00 6.99
N ILE A 45 6.98 -0.74 8.11
CA ILE A 45 6.27 -0.30 9.32
C ILE A 45 6.89 0.97 9.94
N GLU A 46 8.20 1.19 9.76
CA GLU A 46 8.87 2.36 10.32
C GLU A 46 8.36 3.66 9.70
N GLY A 47 8.18 3.74 8.39
CA GLY A 47 7.60 4.93 7.77
C GLY A 47 6.14 5.12 8.14
N ILE A 48 5.37 4.06 8.41
CA ILE A 48 4.01 4.21 8.95
C ILE A 48 4.05 4.92 10.32
N LEU A 49 4.95 4.50 11.22
CA LEU A 49 5.10 5.12 12.54
C LEU A 49 5.60 6.58 12.46
N LYS A 50 6.34 6.93 11.40
CA LYS A 50 6.85 8.28 11.14
C LYS A 50 5.95 9.13 10.22
N GLU A 51 4.79 8.60 9.80
CA GLU A 51 3.89 9.23 8.82
C GLU A 51 4.55 9.51 7.44
N GLU A 52 5.58 8.75 7.08
CA GLU A 52 6.24 8.75 5.77
C GLU A 52 5.47 7.84 4.81
N LEU A 53 4.38 8.37 4.26
CA LEU A 53 3.46 7.64 3.37
C LEU A 53 3.63 8.07 1.91
N ILE A 54 3.63 7.09 1.01
CA ILE A 54 3.50 7.29 -0.44
C ILE A 54 2.04 7.14 -0.82
N ASP A 55 1.45 8.13 -1.49
CA ASP A 55 0.12 7.98 -2.10
C ASP A 55 0.24 7.23 -3.43
N LEU A 56 -0.30 6.01 -3.48
CA LEU A 56 -0.33 5.19 -4.70
C LEU A 56 -1.51 5.55 -5.62
N SER A 57 -2.45 6.38 -5.13
CA SER A 57 -3.63 6.83 -5.87
C SER A 57 -3.43 8.19 -6.56
N ALA A 58 -2.22 8.75 -6.47
CA ALA A 58 -1.85 10.05 -7.02
C ALA A 58 -1.58 10.00 -8.54
#